data_AF-A0AAU5WL15-F1
#
_entry.id   AF-A0AAU5WL15-F1
#
_cell.length_a   1.000
_cell.length_b   1.000
_cell.length_c   1.000
_cell.angle_alpha   90.00
_cell.angle_beta   90.00
_cell.angle_gamma   90.00
#
_symmetry.space_group_name_H-M   'P 1'
#
loop_
_entity.id
_entity.type
_entity.pdbx_description
1 polymer ?
#
loop_
_entity_poly.entity_id
_entity_poly.type
_entity_poly.pdbx_seq_one_letter_code
_entity_poly.pdbx_strand_id
1 'polypeptide(L)' 'MPLIRSTQHLPAFEEIRRNAHRELGDVEDLLRSDWAPGAGPTFDQVEALSQARQCIALAKQALDRAARS' A
#
# COMPACT_ATOMS: atom_id res chain seq x y z
N MET A 1 -9.10 41.73 -0.75
CA MET A 1 -8.35 40.49 -0.48
C MET A 1 -8.97 39.36 -1.30
N PRO A 2 -8.44 39.01 -2.47
CA PRO A 2 -8.96 37.86 -3.21
C PRO A 2 -8.45 36.58 -2.56
N LEU A 3 -9.39 35.70 -2.18
CA LEU A 3 -9.11 34.34 -1.75
C LEU A 3 -8.56 33.60 -2.97
N ILE A 4 -7.25 33.31 -2.97
CA ILE A 4 -6.64 32.38 -3.92
C ILE A 4 -7.31 31.02 -3.64
N ARG A 5 -8.31 30.67 -4.45
CA ARG A 5 -8.76 29.28 -4.54
C ARG A 5 -7.58 28.55 -5.14
N SER A 6 -6.75 27.95 -4.29
CA SER A 6 -5.79 26.95 -4.71
C SER A 6 -6.59 25.88 -5.42
N THR A 7 -6.64 25.93 -6.75
CA THR A 7 -6.99 24.78 -7.57
C THR A 7 -5.91 23.75 -7.29
N GLN A 8 -6.07 23.03 -6.17
CA GLN A 8 -5.26 21.87 -5.83
C GLN A 8 -5.41 20.96 -7.04
N HIS A 9 -4.37 20.92 -7.87
CA HIS A 9 -4.30 20.01 -8.99
C HIS A 9 -4.46 18.63 -8.38
N LEU A 10 -5.63 18.02 -8.56
CA LEU A 10 -5.85 16.65 -8.16
C LEU A 10 -4.74 15.84 -8.87
N PRO A 11 -3.96 15.04 -8.12
CA PRO A 11 -2.86 14.31 -8.70
C PRO A 11 -3.38 13.47 -9.86
N ALA A 12 -2.65 13.46 -10.97
CA ALA A 12 -3.02 12.64 -12.11
C ALA A 12 -3.11 11.17 -11.66
N PHE A 13 -3.94 10.37 -12.34
CA PHE A 13 -4.10 8.95 -12.01
C PHE A 13 -2.74 8.21 -11.90
N GLU A 14 -1.79 8.53 -12.79
CA GLU A 14 -0.43 7.97 -12.74
C GLU A 14 0.34 8.35 -11.47
N GLU A 15 0.13 9.55 -10.95
CA GLU A 15 0.75 9.98 -9.71
C GLU A 15 0.13 9.29 -8.49
N ILE A 16 -1.21 9.19 -8.45
CA ILE A 16 -1.93 8.41 -7.43
C ILE A 16 -1.45 6.95 -7.44
N ARG A 17 -1.38 6.34 -8.64
CA ARG A 17 -0.94 4.96 -8.82
C ARG A 17 0.49 4.75 -8.32
N ARG A 18 1.42 5.64 -8.67
CA ARG A 18 2.81 5.58 -8.20
C ARG A 18 2.90 5.71 -6.67
N ASN A 19 2.16 6.64 -6.08
CA ASN A 19 2.16 6.85 -4.64
C ASN A 19 1.58 5.63 -3.91
N ALA A 20 0.46 5.08 -4.40
CA ALA A 20 -0.14 3.87 -3.83
C ALA A 20 0.80 2.66 -3.91
N HIS A 21 1.52 2.47 -5.03
CA HIS A 21 2.52 1.39 -5.15
C HIS A 21 3.67 1.56 -4.16
N ARG A 22 4.13 2.80 -3.92
CA ARG A 22 5.15 3.09 -2.91
C ARG A 22 4.66 2.72 -1.51
N GLU A 23 3.50 3.23 -1.10
CA GLU A 23 2.93 2.97 0.22
C GLU A 23 2.72 1.46 0.47
N LEU A 24 2.19 0.74 -0.53
CA LEU A 24 2.00 -0.71 -0.44
C LEU A 24 3.33 -1.48 -0.39
N GLY A 25 4.39 -0.96 -1.01
CA GLY A 25 5.74 -1.51 -0.89
C GLY A 25 6.33 -1.33 0.50
N ASP A 26 6.21 -0.11 1.06
CA ASP A 26 6.69 0.21 2.40
C ASP A 26 6.02 -0.68 3.46
N VAL A 27 4.71 -0.90 3.35
CA VAL A 27 3.98 -1.83 4.23
C VAL A 27 4.47 -3.26 4.06
N GLU A 28 4.68 -3.73 2.82
CA GLU A 28 5.18 -5.08 2.56
C GLU A 28 6.57 -5.32 3.17
N ASP A 29 7.44 -4.30 3.13
CA ASP A 29 8.77 -4.36 3.75
C ASP A 29 8.70 -4.39 5.28
N LEU A 30 7.80 -3.61 5.88
CA LEU A 30 7.55 -3.67 7.33
C LEU A 30 7.07 -5.06 7.77
N LEU A 31 6.16 -5.68 7.01
CA LEU A 31 5.67 -7.05 7.27
C LEU A 31 6.72 -8.15 7.02
N ARG A 32 7.86 -7.81 6.40
CA ARG A 32 9.01 -8.71 6.22
C ARG A 32 10.00 -8.61 7.38
N SER A 33 10.03 -7.48 8.10
CA SER A 33 11.00 -7.30 9.19
C SER A 33 10.76 -8.31 10.32
N ASP A 34 11.85 -8.90 10.79
CA ASP A 34 11.84 -10.04 11.69
C ASP A 34 11.12 -9.73 13.01
N TRP A 35 10.31 -10.70 13.44
CA TRP A 35 9.72 -10.72 14.77
C TRP A 35 10.82 -10.81 15.83
N ALA A 36 10.60 -10.17 16.97
CA ALA A 36 11.58 -10.15 18.06
C ALA A 36 12.04 -11.58 18.41
N PRO A 37 13.35 -11.82 18.57
CA PRO A 37 13.86 -13.14 18.94
C PRO A 37 13.18 -13.66 20.21
N GLY A 38 12.59 -14.86 20.15
CA GLY A 38 11.88 -15.47 21.28
C GLY A 38 10.37 -15.21 21.33
N ALA A 39 9.83 -14.35 20.48
CA ALA A 39 8.39 -14.18 20.26
C ALA A 39 8.05 -14.56 18.82
N GLY A 40 8.08 -15.86 18.52
CA GLY A 40 7.59 -16.37 17.25
C GLY A 40 6.10 -16.00 17.08
N PRO A 41 5.65 -15.70 15.85
CA PRO A 41 4.26 -15.34 15.63
C PRO A 41 3.32 -16.48 16.04
N THR A 42 2.20 -16.15 16.66
CA THR A 42 1.12 -17.12 16.88
C THR A 42 0.58 -17.59 15.53
N PHE A 43 -0.12 -18.73 15.51
CA PHE A 43 -0.78 -19.21 14.30
C PHE A 43 -1.67 -18.11 13.66
N ASP A 44 -2.48 -17.44 14.49
CA ASP A 44 -3.35 -16.35 14.05
C ASP A 44 -2.57 -15.17 13.45
N GLN A 45 -1.40 -14.83 14.01
CA GLN A 45 -0.54 -13.78 13.46
C GLN A 45 0.05 -14.19 12.10
N VAL A 46 0.47 -15.45 11.94
CA VAL A 46 0.94 -15.96 10.65
C VAL A 46 -0.16 -15.91 9.60
N GLU A 47 -1.38 -16.32 9.96
CA GLU A 47 -2.54 -16.28 9.07
C GLU A 47 -2.89 -14.84 8.68
N ALA A 48 -2.98 -13.93 9.65
CA ALA A 48 -3.25 -12.52 9.40
C ALA A 48 -2.17 -11.87 8.52
N LEU A 49 -0.90 -12.20 8.71
CA LEU A 49 0.20 -11.73 7.86
C LEU A 49 0.08 -12.25 6.42
N SER A 50 -0.25 -13.53 6.27
CA SER A 50 -0.49 -14.13 4.96
C SER A 50 -1.62 -13.43 4.22
N GLN A 51 -2.73 -13.17 4.92
CA GLN A 51 -3.88 -12.45 4.38
C GLN A 51 -3.53 -11.00 4.02
N ALA A 52 -2.80 -10.29 4.87
CA ALA A 52 -2.35 -8.93 4.60
C ALA A 52 -1.50 -8.86 3.31
N ARG A 53 -0.57 -9.81 3.12
CA ARG A 53 0.26 -9.90 1.92
C ARG A 53 -0.58 -10.19 0.67
N GLN A 54 -1.58 -11.08 0.75
CA GLN A 54 -2.50 -11.32 -0.36
C GLN A 54 -3.29 -10.06 -0.74
N CYS A 55 -3.81 -9.32 0.25
CA CYS A 55 -4.53 -8.07 0.01
C CYS A 55 -3.65 -7.02 -0.68
N ILE A 56 -2.38 -6.88 -0.25
CA ILE A 56 -1.41 -5.97 -0.90
C ILE A 56 -1.20 -6.36 -2.36
N ALA A 57 -1.01 -7.64 -2.65
CA ALA A 57 -0.83 -8.12 -4.02
C ALA A 57 -2.05 -7.84 -4.90
N LEU A 58 -3.26 -8.09 -4.39
CA LEU A 58 -4.51 -7.79 -5.10
C LEU A 58 -4.68 -6.29 -5.37
N ALA A 59 -4.34 -5.43 -4.41
CA ALA A 59 -4.40 -3.98 -4.58
C ALA A 59 -3.46 -3.50 -5.69
N LYS A 60 -2.20 -3.96 -5.68
CA LYS A 60 -1.22 -3.66 -6.75
C LYS A 60 -1.74 -4.09 -8.13
N GLN A 61 -2.29 -5.30 -8.24
CA GLN A 61 -2.87 -5.81 -9.49
C GLN A 61 -4.07 -4.98 -9.99
N ALA A 62 -4.94 -4.53 -9.07
CA ALA A 62 -6.08 -3.70 -9.42
C ALA A 62 -5.64 -2.35 -9.98
N LEU A 63 -4.63 -1.73 -9.37
CA LEU A 63 -4.03 -0.48 -9.84
C LEU A 63 -3.40 -0.64 -11.24
N ASP A 64 -2.72 -1.75 -11.50
CA ASP A 64 -2.12 -2.02 -12.81
C ASP A 64 -3.16 -2.37 -13.88
N ARG A 65 -4.30 -2.95 -13.48
CA ARG A 65 -5.44 -3.14 -14.39
C ARG A 65 -6.05 -1.79 -14.78
N ALA A 66 -6.25 -0.90 -13.81
CA ALA A 66 -6.80 0.44 -14.05
C ALA A 66 -5.89 1.31 -14.94
N ALA A 67 -4.57 1.08 -14.95
CA ALA A 67 -3.66 1.77 -15.86
C ALA A 67 -3.72 1.28 -17.32
N ARG A 68 -4.35 0.12 -17.57
CA ARG A 68 -4.44 -0.49 -18.91
C ARG A 68 -5.80 -0.28 -19.58
N SER A 69 -6.78 0.26 -18.87
CA SER A 69 -8.13 0.56 -19.35
C SER A 69 -8.24 2.00 -19.81
#